data_AF-A0AA36JA16-F1
#
_entry.id   AF-A0AA36JA16-F1
#
_cell.length_a   1.000
_cell.length_b   1.000
_cell.length_c   1.000
_cell.angle_alpha   90.00
_cell.angle_beta   90.00
_cell.angle_gamma   90.00
#
_symmetry.space_group_name_H-M   'P 1'
#
loop_
_entity.id
_entity.type
_entity.pdbx_description
1 polymer ?
#
loop_
_entity_poly.entity_id
_entity_poly.type
_entity_poly.pdbx_seq_one_letter_code
_entity_poly.pdbx_strand_id
1 'polypeptide(L)'
;MLPHCDGNRAILARFQEEGLDVVEFYDSDVSDGELDDAIGDLQAVNELASRPHQERARRSLPFHVIFVVDASSSMATKDVDGKARLAAVFDACRSFMMQQQAEDSAEEGDCYSMVSFDTSAQIWFKRQPAEGAKANIQDVEDCLLPVVHSTRFQAAFKKVAELLGTGKKVAEDVRVVFLSDGAPHEGAQLGSVGRDGSSADASADGLVTSLEEVLLGGEEVCGIKQLVIYTVAFGQDAASFEKFLKPLSSRTGGEHYISSLSNLDLQRAFGTIASSITTTRTSVTSAAPPVHRCPFQQVFDSSVQGTCERTCTIQKVQTRGKSKNAPMGADLVSKCPFAGVFVHRLPFAWGGMRLVYNMEDTYNVDKRKQPIKMVAKRLIRKEHATLKEMLPFCYSTEKAIMFRASFLKALRKVGLDALIFFVPCYLYSYGQSEKSYFVAEQLLEGRFEKFNSNNGYVNGDHEASEVLQAFSHYTFVESRGKLLVVDLQGAVDNGWLMLTDPQVLSRAKSKDRIFGPGDLGFEGMKAFFETHECGETCHALNLLERQRKFQRDMELKRAQCVICLSASRNTCFQPCGHSLACQDCALQMLERSWGKKLEGVLISRVDSC
;
A
#
# COMPACT_ATOMS: atom_id res chain seq x y z
N MET A 1 -0.85 -19.19 -24.29
CA MET A 1 0.27 -19.86 -23.60
C MET A 1 0.77 -18.93 -22.52
N LEU A 2 1.11 -19.45 -21.34
CA LEU A 2 1.73 -18.68 -20.26
C LEU A 2 3.13 -18.18 -20.70
N PRO A 3 3.69 -17.15 -20.07
CA PRO A 3 5.01 -16.63 -20.40
C PRO A 3 6.06 -17.75 -20.44
N HIS A 4 6.92 -17.73 -21.47
CA HIS A 4 7.92 -18.77 -21.74
C HIS A 4 8.96 -18.95 -20.62
N CYS A 5 9.02 -18.04 -19.65
CA CYS A 5 10.02 -17.96 -18.58
C CYS A 5 9.47 -18.25 -17.18
N ASP A 6 8.32 -18.94 -17.04
CA ASP A 6 7.65 -19.15 -15.75
C ASP A 6 8.46 -19.99 -14.74
N GLY A 7 9.13 -19.32 -13.80
CA GLY A 7 9.83 -19.91 -12.67
C GLY A 7 8.92 -20.60 -11.67
N ASN A 8 7.64 -20.20 -11.59
CA ASN A 8 6.68 -20.81 -10.66
C ASN A 8 6.35 -22.25 -11.06
N ARG A 9 6.29 -22.55 -12.36
CA ARG A 9 6.07 -23.93 -12.83
C ARG A 9 7.19 -24.86 -12.35
N ALA A 10 8.42 -24.36 -12.31
CA ALA A 10 9.54 -25.13 -11.80
C ALA A 10 9.43 -25.33 -10.27
N ILE A 11 9.04 -24.30 -9.51
CA ILE A 11 8.78 -24.45 -8.08
C ILE A 11 7.65 -25.43 -7.81
N LEU A 12 6.53 -25.37 -8.56
CA LEU A 12 5.43 -26.33 -8.45
C LEU A 12 5.86 -27.77 -8.76
N ALA A 13 6.65 -27.96 -9.83
CA ALA A 13 7.19 -29.28 -10.17
C ALA A 13 8.01 -29.88 -9.01
N ARG A 14 8.78 -29.05 -8.28
CA ARG A 14 9.48 -29.49 -7.07
C ARG A 14 8.52 -30.04 -6.01
N PHE A 15 7.40 -29.36 -5.75
CA PHE A 15 6.40 -29.86 -4.80
C PHE A 15 5.80 -31.19 -5.25
N GLN A 16 5.50 -31.33 -6.54
CA GLN A 16 4.95 -32.56 -7.11
C GLN A 16 5.94 -33.74 -7.05
N GLU A 17 7.24 -33.49 -7.29
CA GLU A 17 8.30 -34.49 -7.15
C GLU A 17 8.44 -35.01 -5.71
N GLU A 18 8.18 -34.15 -4.72
CA GLU A 18 8.13 -34.52 -3.29
C GLU A 18 6.81 -35.22 -2.89
N GLY A 19 5.95 -35.56 -3.86
CA GLY A 19 4.69 -36.25 -3.63
C GLY A 19 3.60 -35.37 -2.99
N LEU A 20 3.75 -34.05 -3.04
CA LEU A 20 2.76 -33.11 -2.51
C LEU A 20 1.73 -32.78 -3.59
N ASP A 21 0.46 -33.00 -3.26
CA ASP A 21 -0.65 -32.59 -4.12
C ASP A 21 -0.81 -31.06 -4.02
N VAL A 22 -0.40 -30.38 -5.07
CA VAL A 22 -0.41 -28.92 -5.14
C VAL A 22 -1.19 -28.49 -6.37
N VAL A 23 -2.32 -27.83 -6.12
CA VAL A 23 -3.15 -27.23 -7.16
C VAL A 23 -2.36 -26.19 -7.96
N GLU A 24 -2.40 -26.32 -9.29
CA GLU A 24 -1.84 -25.34 -10.22
C GLU A 24 -2.61 -24.02 -10.13
N PHE A 25 -1.88 -22.90 -10.14
CA PHE A 25 -2.46 -21.55 -10.05
C PHE A 25 -3.26 -21.15 -11.30
N TYR A 26 -3.28 -22.00 -12.33
CA TYR A 26 -3.76 -21.69 -13.66
C TYR A 26 -5.21 -22.14 -13.89
N ASP A 27 -5.71 -23.16 -13.17
CA ASP A 27 -6.97 -23.87 -13.52
C ASP A 27 -7.86 -24.27 -12.32
N SER A 28 -7.72 -23.66 -11.14
CA SER A 28 -8.59 -24.03 -10.00
C SER A 28 -10.01 -23.47 -10.15
N ASP A 29 -10.94 -24.31 -10.59
CA ASP A 29 -12.38 -24.11 -10.47
C ASP A 29 -12.77 -24.05 -8.98
N VAL A 30 -12.87 -22.83 -8.43
CA VAL A 30 -13.46 -22.61 -7.10
C VAL A 30 -14.98 -22.61 -7.26
N SER A 31 -15.67 -23.45 -6.49
CA SER A 31 -17.14 -23.54 -6.52
C SER A 31 -17.78 -22.43 -5.69
N ASP A 32 -18.94 -21.92 -6.12
CA ASP A 32 -19.63 -20.77 -5.49
C ASP A 32 -19.94 -20.97 -3.99
N GLY A 33 -19.97 -22.23 -3.50
CA GLY A 33 -20.19 -22.57 -2.09
C GLY A 33 -18.95 -22.54 -1.18
N GLU A 34 -17.74 -22.47 -1.74
CA GLU A 34 -16.48 -22.44 -0.97
C GLU A 34 -16.15 -21.02 -0.45
N LEU A 35 -16.73 -19.99 -1.07
CA LEU A 35 -16.41 -18.61 -0.76
C LEU A 35 -17.14 -18.06 0.47
N ASP A 36 -18.40 -18.43 0.70
CA ASP A 36 -19.17 -17.96 1.87
C ASP A 36 -18.60 -18.51 3.20
N ASP A 37 -18.03 -19.72 3.18
CA ASP A 37 -17.42 -20.40 4.33
C ASP A 37 -15.97 -19.95 4.59
N ALA A 38 -15.18 -19.63 3.55
CA ALA A 38 -13.80 -19.15 3.67
C ALA A 38 -13.66 -17.80 4.40
N ILE A 39 -14.78 -17.14 4.71
CA ILE A 39 -14.86 -15.88 5.45
C ILE A 39 -15.37 -16.08 6.89
N GLY A 40 -15.84 -17.28 7.26
CA GLY A 40 -16.16 -17.67 8.64
C GLY A 40 -14.93 -18.03 9.47
N ASP A 41 -13.84 -18.48 8.82
CA ASP A 41 -12.66 -19.09 9.46
C ASP A 41 -11.64 -18.11 10.04
N LEU A 42 -11.87 -16.79 9.93
CA LEU A 42 -10.99 -15.74 10.45
C LEU A 42 -10.82 -15.76 11.99
N GLN A 43 -11.69 -16.48 12.71
CA GLN A 43 -11.72 -16.52 14.18
C GLN A 43 -10.91 -17.67 14.79
N ALA A 44 -10.61 -18.75 14.04
CA ALA A 44 -10.00 -19.97 14.60
C ALA A 44 -8.46 -20.00 14.58
N VAL A 45 -7.82 -19.18 13.74
CA VAL A 45 -6.36 -19.18 13.52
C VAL A 45 -5.58 -18.65 14.76
N ASN A 46 -6.25 -18.06 15.73
CA ASN A 46 -5.59 -17.39 16.87
C ASN A 46 -5.20 -18.32 18.03
N GLU A 47 -5.72 -19.55 18.07
CA GLU A 47 -5.45 -20.46 19.20
C GLU A 47 -4.04 -21.08 19.18
N LEU A 48 -3.32 -21.02 18.06
CA LEU A 48 -1.94 -21.54 18.00
C LEU A 48 -0.84 -20.51 18.36
N ALA A 49 -1.16 -19.21 18.50
CA ALA A 49 -0.15 -18.15 18.60
C ALA A 49 -0.20 -17.31 19.89
N SER A 50 -0.98 -17.71 20.89
CA SER A 50 -1.24 -16.90 22.08
C SER A 50 -0.35 -17.26 23.28
N ARG A 51 0.63 -16.40 23.58
CA ARG A 51 1.07 -16.11 24.97
C ARG A 51 1.07 -14.59 25.17
N PRO A 52 0.57 -14.06 26.29
CA PRO A 52 0.38 -12.63 26.45
C PRO A 52 1.69 -11.93 26.83
N HIS A 53 2.14 -10.98 26.01
CA HIS A 53 3.02 -9.91 26.46
C HIS A 53 2.19 -8.64 26.61
N GLN A 54 2.25 -8.04 27.80
CA GLN A 54 1.67 -6.72 28.07
C GLN A 54 2.45 -5.65 27.28
N GLU A 55 1.85 -5.11 26.23
CA GLU A 55 2.40 -3.94 25.53
C GLU A 55 1.99 -2.65 26.25
N ARG A 56 3.02 -1.93 26.73
CA ARG A 56 2.90 -0.55 27.19
C ARG A 56 2.92 0.36 25.97
N ALA A 57 1.92 1.22 25.80
CA ALA A 57 1.84 2.18 24.70
C ALA A 57 3.12 3.03 24.62
N ARG A 58 3.85 2.97 23.49
CA ARG A 58 4.99 3.85 23.18
C ARG A 58 4.50 4.99 22.29
N ARG A 59 4.96 6.22 22.59
CA ARG A 59 4.69 7.45 21.81
C ARG A 59 5.24 7.34 20.38
N SER A 60 4.58 7.96 19.40
CA SER A 60 5.03 7.95 18.02
C SER A 60 6.28 8.84 17.85
N LEU A 61 7.09 8.59 16.81
CA LEU A 61 8.34 9.34 16.61
C LEU A 61 8.06 10.67 15.89
N PRO A 62 8.85 11.71 16.16
CA PRO A 62 8.71 12.98 15.47
C PRO A 62 9.07 12.85 13.98
N PHE A 63 8.32 13.56 13.15
CA PHE A 63 8.59 13.71 11.72
C PHE A 63 9.52 14.87 11.44
N HIS A 64 10.38 14.70 10.45
CA HIS A 64 11.12 15.77 9.82
C HIS A 64 10.62 15.94 8.38
N VAL A 65 9.84 16.99 8.14
CA VAL A 65 9.32 17.31 6.81
C VAL A 65 10.25 18.32 6.14
N ILE A 66 10.76 17.98 4.95
CA ILE A 66 11.67 18.82 4.16
C ILE A 66 10.96 19.21 2.87
N PHE A 67 10.64 20.50 2.73
CA PHE A 67 10.15 21.05 1.46
C PHE A 67 11.34 21.35 0.56
N VAL A 68 11.32 20.82 -0.66
CA VAL A 68 12.34 21.08 -1.68
C VAL A 68 11.66 21.76 -2.85
N VAL A 69 11.85 23.06 -2.95
CA VAL A 69 11.07 23.96 -3.82
C VAL A 69 11.93 24.43 -4.99
N ASP A 70 11.46 24.19 -6.20
CA ASP A 70 12.01 24.77 -7.41
C ASP A 70 11.91 26.30 -7.35
N ALA A 71 13.01 26.97 -7.63
CA ALA A 71 13.13 28.43 -7.67
C ALA A 71 13.60 28.93 -9.03
N SER A 72 13.43 28.14 -10.09
CA SER A 72 13.69 28.58 -11.45
C SER A 72 12.76 29.71 -11.88
N SER A 73 13.15 30.45 -12.91
CA SER A 73 12.43 31.63 -13.41
C SER A 73 10.96 31.36 -13.78
N SER A 74 10.61 30.12 -14.17
CA SER A 74 9.23 29.73 -14.48
C SER A 74 8.32 29.84 -13.25
N MET A 75 8.88 29.64 -12.05
CA MET A 75 8.17 29.77 -10.78
C MET A 75 7.76 31.21 -10.45
N ALA A 76 8.31 32.20 -11.16
CA ALA A 76 7.91 33.62 -11.08
C ALA A 76 6.59 33.91 -11.82
N THR A 77 6.13 33.00 -12.68
CA THR A 77 4.98 33.21 -13.57
C THR A 77 3.69 33.38 -12.77
N LYS A 78 2.90 34.41 -13.12
CA LYS A 78 1.64 34.75 -12.44
C LYS A 78 0.41 34.12 -13.08
N ASP A 79 0.39 32.80 -13.14
CA ASP A 79 -0.66 32.03 -13.82
C ASP A 79 -1.45 31.10 -12.90
N VAL A 80 -1.33 31.26 -11.58
CA VAL A 80 -2.05 30.47 -10.57
C VAL A 80 -3.03 31.38 -9.85
N ASP A 81 -4.28 31.42 -10.31
CA ASP A 81 -5.33 32.29 -9.77
C ASP A 81 -4.88 33.77 -9.64
N GLY A 82 -4.05 34.25 -10.57
CA GLY A 82 -3.50 35.61 -10.58
C GLY A 82 -2.30 35.85 -9.66
N LYS A 83 -1.81 34.81 -8.96
CA LYS A 83 -0.59 34.82 -8.15
C LYS A 83 0.57 34.13 -8.86
N ALA A 84 1.79 34.41 -8.39
CA ALA A 84 2.99 33.70 -8.81
C ALA A 84 2.93 32.23 -8.37
N ARG A 85 3.41 31.30 -9.22
CA ARG A 85 3.50 29.86 -8.89
C ARG A 85 4.19 29.61 -7.56
N LEU A 86 5.32 30.28 -7.31
CA LEU A 86 6.08 30.16 -6.06
C LEU A 86 5.27 30.60 -4.82
N ALA A 87 4.47 31.67 -4.95
CA ALA A 87 3.60 32.13 -3.85
C ALA A 87 2.49 31.10 -3.55
N ALA A 88 1.93 30.46 -4.58
CA ALA A 88 0.96 29.38 -4.40
C ALA A 88 1.58 28.15 -3.70
N VAL A 89 2.84 27.82 -4.00
CA VAL A 89 3.58 26.76 -3.29
C VAL A 89 3.75 27.09 -1.81
N PHE A 90 4.09 28.33 -1.47
CA PHE A 90 4.19 28.74 -0.06
C PHE A 90 2.85 28.71 0.66
N ASP A 91 1.75 29.11 0.00
CA ASP A 91 0.38 28.92 0.51
C ASP A 91 0.08 27.45 0.82
N ALA A 92 0.46 26.53 -0.09
CA ALA A 92 0.27 25.09 0.09
C ALA A 92 1.12 24.51 1.24
N CYS A 93 2.39 24.92 1.38
CA CYS A 93 3.24 24.56 2.52
C CYS A 93 2.65 25.02 3.86
N ARG A 94 2.09 26.24 3.92
CA ARG A 94 1.43 26.77 5.14
C ARG A 94 0.18 25.96 5.48
N SER A 95 -0.67 25.67 4.49
CA SER A 95 -1.88 24.84 4.65
C SER A 95 -1.55 23.42 5.12
N PHE A 96 -0.51 22.81 4.56
CA PHE A 96 -0.01 21.50 4.98
C PHE A 96 0.29 21.45 6.48
N MET A 97 1.04 22.45 6.98
CA MET A 97 1.40 22.51 8.40
C MET A 97 0.17 22.71 9.29
N MET A 98 -0.79 23.54 8.85
CA MET A 98 -2.04 23.74 9.58
C MET A 98 -2.86 22.46 9.67
N GLN A 99 -2.93 21.68 8.59
CA GLN A 99 -3.66 20.42 8.58
C GLN A 99 -3.03 19.39 9.53
N GLN A 100 -1.70 19.25 9.53
CA GLN A 100 -0.99 18.37 10.46
C GLN A 100 -1.27 18.73 11.93
N GLN A 101 -1.38 20.03 12.25
CA GLN A 101 -1.70 20.51 13.60
C GLN A 101 -3.19 20.32 13.96
N ALA A 102 -4.11 20.52 13.01
CA ALA A 102 -5.56 20.45 13.25
C ALA A 102 -6.07 19.02 13.47
N GLU A 103 -5.40 18.01 12.91
CA GLU A 103 -5.77 16.60 13.06
C GLU A 103 -5.38 15.99 14.44
N ASP A 104 -4.92 16.81 15.41
CA ASP A 104 -4.36 16.39 16.72
C ASP A 104 -3.25 15.32 16.57
N SER A 105 -2.64 15.30 15.38
CA SER A 105 -1.67 14.30 14.92
C SER A 105 -0.22 14.76 15.10
N ALA A 106 -0.02 16.06 15.31
CA ALA A 106 1.28 16.66 15.53
C ALA A 106 1.85 16.23 16.89
N GLU A 107 3.06 15.67 16.87
CA GLU A 107 3.75 15.21 18.07
C GLU A 107 4.77 16.23 18.53
N GLU A 108 5.06 16.21 19.84
CA GLU A 108 6.08 17.07 20.43
C GLU A 108 7.46 16.69 19.85
N GLY A 109 7.95 17.50 18.91
CA GLY A 109 9.22 17.29 18.22
C GLY A 109 9.15 17.27 16.69
N ASP A 110 7.96 17.29 16.09
CA ASP A 110 7.81 17.46 14.63
C ASP A 110 8.49 18.74 14.16
N CYS A 111 9.29 18.63 13.10
CA CYS A 111 10.07 19.74 12.60
C CYS A 111 10.08 19.83 11.08
N TYR A 112 10.31 21.05 10.60
CA TYR A 112 10.22 21.41 9.19
C TYR A 112 11.52 22.04 8.73
N SER A 113 11.89 21.81 7.48
CA SER A 113 13.01 22.47 6.81
C SER A 113 12.63 22.81 5.39
N MET A 114 13.30 23.82 4.82
CA MET A 114 13.04 24.23 3.46
C MET A 114 14.35 24.42 2.70
N VAL A 115 14.39 23.82 1.51
CA VAL A 115 15.45 23.93 0.53
C VAL A 115 14.84 24.53 -0.72
N SER A 116 15.45 25.56 -1.29
CA SER A 116 15.15 25.97 -2.66
C SER A 116 16.25 25.51 -3.59
N PHE A 117 15.93 25.28 -4.86
CA PHE A 117 16.94 24.93 -5.86
C PHE A 117 16.64 25.50 -7.24
N ASP A 118 17.72 25.86 -7.94
CA ASP A 118 17.81 26.16 -9.37
C ASP A 118 19.00 25.38 -9.94
N THR A 119 19.98 26.02 -10.57
CA THR A 119 21.33 25.50 -10.80
C THR A 119 22.13 25.17 -9.54
N SER A 120 21.76 25.78 -8.41
CA SER A 120 22.34 25.61 -7.08
C SER A 120 21.22 25.39 -6.07
N ALA A 121 21.54 24.94 -4.85
CA ALA A 121 20.54 24.73 -3.82
C ALA A 121 20.93 25.42 -2.51
N GLN A 122 19.93 26.00 -1.84
CA GLN A 122 20.07 26.74 -0.60
C GLN A 122 19.11 26.21 0.46
N ILE A 123 19.60 26.06 1.69
CA ILE A 123 18.76 25.76 2.84
C ILE A 123 18.36 27.09 3.50
N TRP A 124 17.06 27.33 3.62
CA TRP A 124 16.53 28.57 4.19
C TRP A 124 16.36 28.49 5.70
N PHE A 125 15.77 27.40 6.18
CA PHE A 125 15.66 27.13 7.60
C PHE A 125 15.81 25.62 7.89
N LYS A 126 16.36 25.33 9.06
CA LYS A 126 16.63 23.98 9.55
C LYS A 126 15.78 23.69 10.79
N ARG A 127 15.11 22.54 10.78
CA ARG A 127 14.38 21.90 11.89
C ARG A 127 13.59 22.87 12.78
N GLN A 128 12.66 23.60 12.18
CA GLN A 128 11.77 24.54 12.86
C GLN A 128 10.45 23.86 13.26
N PRO A 129 9.86 24.17 14.42
CA PRO A 129 8.48 23.77 14.72
C PRO A 129 7.51 24.44 13.74
N ALA A 130 6.29 23.91 13.61
CA ALA A 130 5.32 24.39 12.61
C ALA A 130 5.10 25.91 12.63
N GLU A 131 4.91 26.52 13.80
CA GLU A 131 4.73 27.99 13.91
C GLU A 131 5.97 28.78 13.47
N GLY A 132 7.16 28.34 13.87
CA GLY A 132 8.42 28.96 13.43
C GLY A 132 8.67 28.76 11.93
N ALA A 133 8.31 27.60 11.40
CA ALA A 133 8.45 27.32 9.97
C ALA A 133 7.50 28.18 9.12
N LYS A 134 6.24 28.38 9.56
CA LYS A 134 5.30 29.30 8.88
C LYS A 134 5.82 30.73 8.84
N ALA A 135 6.41 31.23 9.94
CA ALA A 135 7.02 32.55 9.99
C ALA A 135 8.22 32.65 9.04
N ASN A 136 9.14 31.69 9.09
CA ASN A 136 10.31 31.69 8.20
C ASN A 136 9.93 31.57 6.72
N ILE A 137 8.83 30.87 6.36
CA ILE A 137 8.35 30.82 4.97
C ILE A 137 8.01 32.23 4.45
N GLN A 138 7.47 33.11 5.29
CA GLN A 138 7.23 34.50 4.89
C GLN A 138 8.54 35.22 4.55
N ASP A 139 9.57 35.05 5.37
CA ASP A 139 10.89 35.63 5.12
C ASP A 139 11.52 35.08 3.82
N VAL A 140 11.30 33.79 3.52
CA VAL A 140 11.75 33.22 2.24
C VAL A 140 10.95 33.78 1.06
N GLU A 141 9.64 33.94 1.20
CA GLU A 141 8.78 34.52 0.17
C GLU A 141 9.23 35.95 -0.20
N ASP A 142 9.69 36.72 0.78
CA ASP A 142 10.20 38.07 0.58
C ASP A 142 11.62 38.12 -0.03
N CYS A 143 12.43 37.07 0.18
CA CYS A 143 13.85 37.04 -0.21
C CYS A 143 14.15 36.21 -1.47
N LEU A 144 13.33 35.21 -1.79
CA LEU A 144 13.60 34.26 -2.87
C LEU A 144 13.21 34.87 -4.22
N LEU A 145 14.22 35.16 -5.04
CA LEU A 145 14.03 35.72 -6.38
C LEU A 145 14.29 34.64 -7.45
N PRO A 146 13.24 34.13 -8.12
CA PRO A 146 13.38 33.16 -9.20
C PRO A 146 13.90 33.82 -10.50
N VAL A 147 15.22 33.88 -10.68
CA VAL A 147 15.86 34.58 -11.82
C VAL A 147 16.54 33.62 -12.80
N VAL A 148 16.82 32.38 -12.41
CA VAL A 148 17.63 31.44 -13.20
C VAL A 148 16.76 30.54 -14.09
N HIS A 149 17.08 30.43 -15.37
CA HIS A 149 16.30 29.68 -16.37
C HIS A 149 16.56 28.16 -16.42
N SER A 150 17.16 27.56 -15.37
CA SER A 150 17.41 26.10 -15.35
C SER A 150 17.48 25.52 -13.94
N THR A 151 17.28 24.21 -13.82
CA THR A 151 17.31 23.45 -12.57
C THR A 151 18.32 22.31 -12.60
N ARG A 152 18.94 22.01 -11.46
CA ARG A 152 19.86 20.88 -11.22
C ARG A 152 19.47 20.15 -9.94
N PHE A 153 18.75 19.06 -10.08
CA PHE A 153 18.24 18.25 -8.96
C PHE A 153 19.36 17.67 -8.10
N GLN A 154 20.51 17.35 -8.69
CA GLN A 154 21.66 16.87 -7.91
C GLN A 154 22.11 17.88 -6.82
N ALA A 155 21.98 19.19 -7.06
CA ALA A 155 22.30 20.20 -6.05
C ALA A 155 21.33 20.14 -4.86
N ALA A 156 20.04 19.93 -5.15
CA ALA A 156 19.01 19.75 -4.13
C ALA A 156 19.29 18.50 -3.28
N PHE A 157 19.61 17.36 -3.90
CA PHE A 157 19.95 16.12 -3.18
C PHE A 157 21.12 16.29 -2.23
N LYS A 158 22.19 17.00 -2.63
CA LYS A 158 23.32 17.31 -1.74
C LYS A 158 22.90 18.12 -0.51
N LYS A 159 22.02 19.11 -0.68
CA LYS A 159 21.53 19.94 0.43
C LYS A 159 20.56 19.20 1.34
N VAL A 160 19.74 18.30 0.79
CA VAL A 160 18.91 17.41 1.60
C VAL A 160 19.80 16.45 2.40
N ALA A 161 20.84 15.88 1.80
CA ALA A 161 21.81 15.04 2.51
C ALA A 161 22.51 15.83 3.65
N GLU A 162 22.92 17.08 3.39
CA GLU A 162 23.50 17.98 4.40
C GLU A 162 22.53 18.27 5.57
N LEU A 163 21.24 18.46 5.29
CA LEU A 163 20.20 18.63 6.31
C LEU A 163 20.08 17.41 7.23
N LEU A 164 20.22 16.23 6.64
CA LEU A 164 20.09 14.95 7.32
C LEU A 164 21.35 14.65 8.15
N GLY A 165 22.54 14.89 7.61
CA GLY A 165 23.82 15.05 8.31
C GLY A 165 24.33 13.86 9.15
N THR A 166 25.60 13.97 9.58
CA THR A 166 26.34 12.96 10.36
C THR A 166 26.21 13.19 11.88
N GLY A 167 25.83 12.16 12.63
CA GLY A 167 25.81 12.17 14.10
C GLY A 167 24.87 11.14 14.73
N LYS A 168 25.06 10.84 16.03
CA LYS A 168 24.13 10.00 16.82
C LYS A 168 22.82 10.75 17.09
N LYS A 169 21.98 10.90 16.06
CA LYS A 169 20.62 11.43 16.22
C LYS A 169 19.66 10.35 16.73
N VAL A 170 18.66 10.77 17.48
CA VAL A 170 17.47 9.96 17.75
C VAL A 170 16.78 9.71 16.42
N ALA A 171 16.35 8.48 16.17
CA ALA A 171 15.80 8.14 14.88
C ALA A 171 14.50 8.89 14.57
N GLU A 172 14.43 9.47 13.38
CA GLU A 172 13.31 10.29 12.89
C GLU A 172 12.74 9.74 11.59
N ASP A 173 11.44 9.99 11.36
CA ASP A 173 10.79 9.68 10.09
C ASP A 173 10.85 10.92 9.19
N VAL A 174 11.57 10.81 8.07
CA VAL A 174 11.83 11.91 7.14
C VAL A 174 10.84 11.84 5.98
N ARG A 175 10.24 12.99 5.66
CA ARG A 175 9.36 13.18 4.51
C ARG A 175 9.88 14.32 3.67
N VAL A 176 10.26 14.05 2.43
CA VAL A 176 10.71 15.08 1.50
C VAL A 176 9.60 15.33 0.51
N VAL A 177 9.18 16.59 0.36
CA VAL A 177 8.19 17.01 -0.62
C VAL A 177 8.92 17.82 -1.69
N PHE A 178 9.17 17.19 -2.83
CA PHE A 178 9.79 17.79 -4.00
C PHE A 178 8.73 18.48 -4.86
N LEU A 179 8.97 19.75 -5.16
CA LEU A 179 8.04 20.65 -5.84
C LEU A 179 8.75 21.29 -7.01
N SER A 180 8.24 21.09 -8.22
CA SER A 180 8.82 21.69 -9.42
C SER A 180 7.79 21.84 -10.53
N ASP A 181 7.88 22.95 -11.25
CA ASP A 181 7.12 23.24 -12.46
C ASP A 181 7.87 22.87 -13.75
N GLY A 182 8.99 22.17 -13.60
CA GLY A 182 10.18 22.26 -14.43
C GLY A 182 9.98 22.29 -15.94
N ALA A 183 10.64 23.27 -16.56
CA ALA A 183 11.29 23.08 -17.85
C ALA A 183 12.77 22.70 -17.59
N PRO A 184 13.29 21.57 -18.12
CA PRO A 184 14.73 21.36 -18.16
C PRO A 184 15.37 22.47 -19.00
N HIS A 185 16.62 22.80 -18.65
CA HIS A 185 17.50 23.71 -19.38
C HIS A 185 17.19 23.74 -20.89
N GLU A 186 16.87 24.92 -21.46
CA GLU A 186 16.74 25.07 -22.91
C GLU A 186 17.99 24.44 -23.56
N GLY A 187 17.79 23.32 -24.27
CA GLY A 187 18.88 22.52 -24.82
C GLY A 187 18.66 21.00 -24.82
N ALA A 188 17.75 20.46 -24.00
CA ALA A 188 17.37 19.05 -24.10
C ALA A 188 16.37 18.81 -25.24
N GLN A 189 16.79 19.03 -26.49
CA GLN A 189 16.19 18.26 -27.58
C GLN A 189 16.49 16.80 -27.32
N LEU A 190 15.43 15.99 -27.26
CA LEU A 190 15.47 14.54 -27.23
C LEU A 190 16.30 14.04 -28.43
N GLY A 191 17.62 13.86 -28.26
CA GLY A 191 18.48 13.24 -29.28
C GLY A 191 19.86 13.83 -29.58
N SER A 192 20.37 14.87 -28.92
CA SER A 192 21.73 15.37 -29.21
C SER A 192 22.67 15.31 -27.99
N VAL A 193 23.67 14.42 -28.09
CA VAL A 193 24.78 14.27 -27.14
C VAL A 193 25.66 15.53 -27.16
N GLY A 194 25.64 16.29 -26.07
CA GLY A 194 26.61 17.37 -25.82
C GLY A 194 28.00 16.80 -25.51
N ARG A 195 29.05 17.48 -25.97
CA ARG A 195 30.45 17.01 -25.97
C ARG A 195 31.19 17.07 -24.63
N ASP A 196 30.54 17.54 -23.57
CA ASP A 196 31.15 17.65 -22.25
C ASP A 196 30.44 16.68 -21.28
N GLY A 197 31.19 15.73 -20.73
CA GLY A 197 30.71 14.57 -19.98
C GLY A 197 30.08 14.84 -18.61
N SER A 198 29.11 15.76 -18.51
CA SER A 198 28.30 15.96 -17.31
C SER A 198 26.81 16.09 -17.67
N SER A 199 26.16 14.96 -18.00
CA SER A 199 24.74 14.89 -18.38
C SER A 199 23.95 13.89 -17.52
N ALA A 200 24.30 13.73 -16.24
CA ALA A 200 23.66 12.76 -15.36
C ALA A 200 22.17 13.05 -15.10
N ASP A 201 21.73 14.31 -15.13
CA ASP A 201 20.32 14.67 -14.87
C ASP A 201 19.49 14.85 -16.16
N ALA A 202 19.99 14.44 -17.33
CA ALA A 202 19.31 14.64 -18.62
C ALA A 202 18.19 13.61 -18.92
N SER A 203 18.06 12.58 -18.08
CA SER A 203 17.04 11.53 -18.20
C SER A 203 16.49 11.15 -16.82
N ALA A 204 15.28 10.55 -16.80
CA ALA A 204 14.66 10.09 -15.57
C ALA A 204 15.51 9.03 -14.83
N ASP A 205 16.17 8.14 -15.58
CA ASP A 205 17.07 7.13 -15.01
C ASP A 205 18.33 7.76 -14.40
N GLY A 206 18.87 8.79 -15.06
CA GLY A 206 20.03 9.51 -14.57
C GLY A 206 19.71 10.31 -13.29
N LEU A 207 18.52 10.92 -13.22
CA LEU A 207 18.01 11.59 -12.03
C LEU A 207 17.85 10.62 -10.83
N VAL A 208 17.32 9.42 -11.08
CA VAL A 208 17.21 8.36 -10.07
C VAL A 208 18.58 7.90 -9.60
N THR A 209 19.53 7.75 -10.53
CA THR A 209 20.92 7.40 -10.20
C THR A 209 21.56 8.47 -9.32
N SER A 210 21.38 9.75 -9.66
CA SER A 210 21.82 10.90 -8.86
C SER A 210 21.21 10.88 -7.44
N LEU A 211 19.92 10.57 -7.30
CA LEU A 211 19.26 10.40 -6.00
C LEU A 211 19.90 9.26 -5.19
N GLU A 212 20.11 8.11 -5.84
CA GLU A 212 20.66 6.90 -5.23
C GLU A 212 22.11 7.11 -4.77
N GLU A 213 22.95 7.74 -5.58
CA GLU A 213 24.35 7.97 -5.24
C GLU A 213 24.53 9.08 -4.20
N VAL A 214 23.81 10.19 -4.36
CA VAL A 214 24.06 11.41 -3.58
C VAL A 214 23.29 11.45 -2.27
N LEU A 215 22.01 11.08 -2.29
CA LEU A 215 21.14 11.17 -1.10
C LEU A 215 21.04 9.83 -0.36
N LEU A 216 20.84 8.74 -1.08
CA LEU A 216 20.62 7.43 -0.45
C LEU A 216 21.93 6.70 -0.15
N GLY A 217 22.95 6.86 -1.00
CA GLY A 217 24.26 6.23 -0.90
C GLY A 217 25.31 7.10 -0.20
N GLY A 218 25.02 8.37 0.06
CA GLY A 218 25.94 9.31 0.71
C GLY A 218 26.31 8.87 2.12
N GLU A 219 27.62 8.77 2.40
CA GLU A 219 28.16 8.40 3.72
C GLU A 219 27.70 9.37 4.84
N GLU A 220 27.23 10.55 4.48
CA GLU A 220 26.81 11.59 5.40
C GLU A 220 25.40 11.40 5.98
N VAL A 221 24.59 10.48 5.44
CA VAL A 221 23.18 10.30 5.84
C VAL A 221 23.04 9.22 6.91
N CYS A 222 22.65 9.60 8.13
CA CYS A 222 22.47 8.65 9.24
C CYS A 222 21.28 9.01 10.15
N GLY A 223 20.75 8.03 10.90
CA GLY A 223 19.68 8.27 11.89
C GLY A 223 18.27 8.41 11.32
N ILE A 224 18.01 7.96 10.09
CA ILE A 224 16.69 8.03 9.45
C ILE A 224 15.98 6.68 9.53
N LYS A 225 14.81 6.64 10.18
CA LYS A 225 13.97 5.44 10.27
C LYS A 225 13.23 5.12 8.98
N GLN A 226 12.75 6.15 8.30
CA GLN A 226 12.06 6.03 7.01
C GLN A 226 12.30 7.32 6.22
N LEU A 227 12.68 7.21 4.96
CA LEU A 227 12.74 8.33 4.02
C LEU A 227 11.69 8.08 2.95
N VAL A 228 10.71 8.99 2.84
CA VAL A 228 9.71 8.96 1.77
C VAL A 228 9.79 10.28 1.04
N ILE A 229 9.93 10.21 -0.28
CA ILE A 229 9.92 11.35 -1.19
C ILE A 229 8.56 11.38 -1.88
N TYR A 230 7.83 12.46 -1.66
CA TYR A 230 6.67 12.83 -2.47
C TYR A 230 7.13 13.79 -3.54
N THR A 231 6.56 13.67 -4.73
CA THR A 231 6.81 14.60 -5.82
C THR A 231 5.52 15.25 -6.27
N VAL A 232 5.56 16.56 -6.49
CA VAL A 232 4.44 17.34 -6.99
C VAL A 232 4.91 18.08 -8.24
N ALA A 233 4.38 17.67 -9.40
CA ALA A 233 4.54 18.39 -10.66
C ALA A 233 3.44 19.44 -10.79
N PHE A 234 3.81 20.66 -11.15
CA PHE A 234 2.89 21.80 -11.12
C PHE A 234 3.16 22.79 -12.26
N GLY A 235 2.36 22.84 -13.31
CA GLY A 235 2.64 23.73 -14.46
C GLY A 235 1.88 23.33 -15.74
N GLN A 236 2.01 24.12 -16.80
CA GLN A 236 1.34 23.83 -18.09
C GLN A 236 1.83 22.51 -18.72
N ASP A 237 3.10 22.16 -18.51
CA ASP A 237 3.72 20.93 -19.02
C ASP A 237 3.81 19.81 -17.97
N ALA A 238 2.99 19.85 -16.92
CA ALA A 238 3.11 18.91 -15.78
C ALA A 238 3.02 17.43 -16.19
N ALA A 239 2.24 17.10 -17.24
CA ALA A 239 2.16 15.74 -17.81
C ALA A 239 3.49 15.28 -18.47
N SER A 240 4.24 16.19 -19.07
CA SER A 240 5.56 15.89 -19.65
C SER A 240 6.57 15.58 -18.54
N PHE A 241 6.40 16.20 -17.36
CA PHE A 241 7.30 16.07 -16.23
C PHE A 241 6.98 14.91 -15.30
N GLU A 242 5.77 14.36 -15.36
CA GLU A 242 5.40 13.12 -14.67
C GLU A 242 6.44 12.03 -14.93
N LYS A 243 6.83 11.83 -16.20
CA LYS A 243 7.82 10.82 -16.59
C LYS A 243 9.19 11.03 -15.94
N PHE A 244 9.50 12.25 -15.52
CA PHE A 244 10.79 12.62 -14.93
C PHE A 244 10.78 12.60 -13.40
N LEU A 245 9.73 13.10 -12.75
CA LEU A 245 9.63 13.13 -11.27
C LEU A 245 9.03 11.88 -10.65
N LYS A 246 8.05 11.24 -11.29
CA LYS A 246 7.36 10.05 -10.73
C LYS A 246 8.35 8.95 -10.30
N PRO A 247 9.44 8.69 -11.06
CA PRO A 247 10.47 7.74 -10.62
C PRO A 247 11.09 8.08 -9.25
N LEU A 248 11.30 9.35 -8.90
CA LEU A 248 11.88 9.74 -7.60
C LEU A 248 11.00 9.32 -6.42
N SER A 249 9.70 9.60 -6.51
CA SER A 249 8.76 9.23 -5.45
C SER A 249 8.57 7.71 -5.41
N SER A 250 8.41 7.06 -6.57
CA SER A 250 8.27 5.61 -6.67
C SER A 250 9.47 4.87 -6.08
N ARG A 251 10.69 5.42 -6.24
CA ARG A 251 11.91 4.83 -5.66
C ARG A 251 11.89 4.74 -4.14
N THR A 252 11.22 5.68 -3.47
CA THR A 252 11.16 5.71 -1.99
C THR A 252 9.84 5.18 -1.43
N GLY A 253 8.92 4.72 -2.29
CA GLY A 253 7.57 4.32 -1.91
C GLY A 253 6.64 5.49 -1.61
N GLY A 254 6.99 6.71 -2.04
CA GLY A 254 6.13 7.88 -1.99
C GLY A 254 5.27 8.05 -3.25
N GLU A 255 4.32 8.97 -3.18
CA GLU A 255 3.35 9.22 -4.25
C GLU A 255 3.77 10.43 -5.11
N HIS A 256 3.37 10.39 -6.38
CA HIS A 256 3.51 11.50 -7.33
C HIS A 256 2.14 12.16 -7.52
N TYR A 257 2.11 13.48 -7.50
CA TYR A 257 0.91 14.26 -7.74
C TYR A 257 1.14 15.23 -8.89
N ILE A 258 0.14 15.35 -9.74
CA ILE A 258 0.07 16.37 -10.79
C ILE A 258 -0.96 17.38 -10.32
N SER A 259 -0.57 18.64 -10.27
CA SER A 259 -1.44 19.75 -9.91
C SER A 259 -1.60 20.69 -11.09
N SER A 260 -2.86 21.05 -11.38
CA SER A 260 -3.18 22.07 -12.38
C SER A 260 -2.69 23.45 -11.91
N LEU A 261 -2.68 24.47 -12.77
CA LEU A 261 -2.37 25.85 -12.38
C LEU A 261 -3.49 26.49 -11.54
N SER A 262 -3.81 25.87 -10.42
CA SER A 262 -4.89 26.23 -9.50
C SER A 262 -4.37 26.11 -8.07
N ASN A 263 -4.56 27.16 -7.27
CA ASN A 263 -4.16 27.14 -5.87
C ASN A 263 -4.95 26.06 -5.11
N LEU A 264 -6.21 25.84 -5.46
CA LEU A 264 -7.05 24.82 -4.84
C LEU A 264 -6.52 23.41 -5.09
N ASP A 265 -6.11 23.10 -6.32
CA ASP A 265 -5.61 21.76 -6.66
C ASP A 265 -4.23 21.50 -6.07
N LEU A 266 -3.39 22.54 -5.96
CA LEU A 266 -2.11 22.45 -5.26
C LEU A 266 -2.31 22.20 -3.76
N GLN A 267 -3.24 22.92 -3.13
CA GLN A 267 -3.60 22.70 -1.73
C GLN A 267 -4.16 21.29 -1.50
N ARG A 268 -4.97 20.76 -2.44
CA ARG A 268 -5.48 19.37 -2.38
C ARG A 268 -4.34 18.36 -2.44
N ALA A 269 -3.40 18.51 -3.37
CA ALA A 269 -2.25 17.60 -3.47
C ALA A 269 -1.45 17.56 -2.16
N PHE A 270 -1.16 18.73 -1.57
CA PHE A 270 -0.51 18.80 -0.26
C PHE A 270 -1.36 18.24 0.87
N GLY A 271 -2.67 18.45 0.84
CA GLY A 271 -3.59 17.88 1.82
C GLY A 271 -3.60 16.36 1.80
N THR A 272 -3.55 15.75 0.62
CA THR A 272 -3.41 14.30 0.46
C THR A 272 -2.07 13.79 1.01
N ILE A 273 -0.97 14.50 0.75
CA ILE A 273 0.35 14.18 1.33
C ILE A 273 0.29 14.26 2.87
N ALA A 274 -0.34 15.31 3.41
CA ALA A 274 -0.52 15.48 4.85
C ALA A 274 -1.28 14.29 5.44
N SER A 275 -2.43 13.94 4.87
CA SER A 275 -3.22 12.78 5.32
C SER A 275 -2.48 11.45 5.17
N SER A 276 -1.65 11.28 4.13
CA SER A 276 -0.78 10.10 3.96
C SER A 276 0.25 9.99 5.08
N ILE A 277 0.86 11.12 5.47
CA ILE A 277 1.81 11.18 6.60
C ILE A 277 1.09 10.87 7.93
N THR A 278 -0.09 11.47 8.17
CA THR A 278 -0.92 11.19 9.35
C THR A 278 -1.31 9.71 9.44
N THR A 279 -1.73 9.12 8.32
CA THR A 279 -2.11 7.70 8.24
C THR A 279 -0.91 6.80 8.54
N THR A 280 0.27 7.12 8.01
CA THR A 280 1.51 6.39 8.30
C THR A 280 1.92 6.50 9.77
N ARG A 281 1.64 7.63 10.44
CA ARG A 281 1.93 7.82 11.87
C ARG A 281 1.14 6.84 12.74
N THR A 282 -0.14 6.64 12.44
CA THR A 282 -1.02 5.76 13.24
C THR A 282 -0.70 4.26 13.11
N SER A 283 -0.18 3.81 11.95
CA SER A 283 0.17 2.41 11.69
C SER A 283 1.52 1.97 12.29
N VAL A 284 2.40 2.91 12.65
CA VAL A 284 3.75 2.65 13.17
C VAL A 284 3.79 2.40 14.69
N THR A 285 2.65 2.51 15.39
CA THR A 285 2.52 2.25 16.85
C THR A 285 2.78 0.80 17.26
N SER A 286 2.95 -0.14 16.32
CA SER A 286 3.38 -1.52 16.59
C SER A 286 4.91 -1.69 16.60
N ALA A 287 5.48 -1.72 17.80
CA ALA A 287 6.62 -2.52 18.29
C ALA A 287 7.99 -2.60 17.57
N ALA A 288 8.27 -1.93 16.44
CA ALA A 288 9.57 -2.09 15.75
C ALA A 288 10.57 -0.93 15.98
N PRO A 289 11.83 -1.21 16.37
CA PRO A 289 12.87 -0.19 16.50
C PRO A 289 13.14 0.52 15.16
N PRO A 290 13.67 1.76 15.21
CA PRO A 290 13.98 2.53 14.01
C PRO A 290 15.03 1.84 13.14
N VAL A 291 14.93 2.06 11.82
CA VAL A 291 15.93 1.62 10.87
C VAL A 291 17.19 2.47 11.07
N HIS A 292 18.33 1.85 11.40
CA HIS A 292 19.57 2.56 11.69
C HIS A 292 20.47 2.80 10.45
N ARG A 293 20.05 2.36 9.24
CA ARG A 293 20.86 2.34 8.00
C ARG A 293 20.00 2.54 6.74
N CYS A 294 20.57 3.14 5.69
CA CYS A 294 19.91 3.28 4.38
C CYS A 294 19.35 1.92 3.89
N PRO A 295 18.08 1.87 3.43
CA PRO A 295 17.48 0.65 2.86
C PRO A 295 18.35 -0.08 1.83
N PHE A 296 19.01 0.63 0.90
CA PHE A 296 19.89 0.01 -0.12
C PHE A 296 21.19 -0.57 0.45
N GLN A 297 21.63 -0.11 1.63
CA GLN A 297 22.85 -0.60 2.27
C GLN A 297 22.58 -1.71 3.28
N GLN A 298 21.32 -2.08 3.48
CA GLN A 298 20.95 -3.15 4.38
C GLN A 298 21.16 -4.52 3.71
N VAL A 299 22.21 -5.20 4.14
CA VAL A 299 22.53 -6.55 3.67
C VAL A 299 21.41 -7.55 3.99
N PHE A 300 21.21 -8.56 3.16
CA PHE A 300 20.14 -9.56 3.37
C PHE A 300 20.29 -10.30 4.71
N ASP A 301 21.50 -10.77 5.00
CA ASP A 301 21.88 -11.34 6.30
C ASP A 301 23.28 -10.82 6.68
N SER A 302 23.35 -10.17 7.84
CA SER A 302 24.52 -9.53 8.41
C SER A 302 25.52 -10.52 8.99
N SER A 303 25.10 -11.75 9.30
CA SER A 303 25.96 -12.82 9.80
C SER A 303 26.81 -13.48 8.72
N VAL A 304 26.50 -13.26 7.44
CA VAL A 304 27.21 -13.87 6.31
C VAL A 304 28.13 -12.85 5.63
N GLN A 305 29.43 -13.16 5.56
CA GLN A 305 30.40 -12.40 4.78
C GLN A 305 30.44 -12.95 3.36
N GLY A 306 29.91 -12.18 2.39
CA GLY A 306 29.91 -12.54 0.98
C GLY A 306 28.52 -12.88 0.44
N THR A 307 28.41 -14.02 -0.24
CA THR A 307 27.19 -14.47 -0.92
C THR A 307 26.26 -15.19 0.05
N CYS A 308 24.98 -14.79 0.10
CA CYS A 308 23.99 -15.40 1.00
C CYS A 308 23.43 -16.70 0.39
N GLU A 309 24.26 -17.74 0.33
CA GLU A 309 23.84 -19.10 -0.06
C GLU A 309 23.21 -19.82 1.13
N ARG A 310 22.04 -20.45 0.92
CA ARG A 310 21.27 -21.12 1.97
C ARG A 310 20.55 -22.35 1.48
N THR A 311 20.38 -23.31 2.39
CA THR A 311 19.35 -24.35 2.27
C THR A 311 18.12 -23.89 3.05
N CYS A 312 17.00 -23.75 2.35
CA CYS A 312 15.72 -23.33 2.92
C CYS A 312 14.69 -24.45 2.84
N THR A 313 13.71 -24.39 3.74
CA THR A 313 12.42 -25.08 3.55
C THR A 313 11.44 -24.09 2.91
N ILE A 314 10.81 -24.50 1.80
CA ILE A 314 9.78 -23.72 1.12
C ILE A 314 8.41 -24.16 1.61
N GLN A 315 7.55 -23.19 1.89
CA GLN A 315 6.19 -23.39 2.31
C GLN A 315 5.26 -22.70 1.32
N LYS A 316 4.33 -23.46 0.74
CA LYS A 316 3.21 -22.92 -0.04
C LYS A 316 1.99 -22.91 0.86
N VAL A 317 1.38 -21.74 1.00
CA VAL A 317 0.12 -21.56 1.72
C VAL A 317 -1.02 -21.79 0.74
N GLN A 318 -1.98 -22.65 1.08
CA GLN A 318 -3.18 -22.89 0.29
C GLN A 318 -4.41 -22.89 1.19
N THR A 319 -5.50 -22.32 0.68
CA THR A 319 -6.82 -22.42 1.34
C THR A 319 -7.51 -23.74 0.96
N ARG A 320 -8.01 -24.50 1.95
CA ARG A 320 -8.63 -25.83 1.73
C ARG A 320 -10.01 -25.73 1.07
N GLY A 321 -10.25 -26.56 0.04
CA GLY A 321 -11.58 -27.10 -0.28
C GLY A 321 -11.93 -28.26 0.66
N LYS A 322 -13.20 -28.42 1.05
CA LYS A 322 -13.64 -29.32 2.15
C LYS A 322 -13.20 -30.79 1.98
N SER A 323 -12.70 -31.39 3.07
CA SER A 323 -12.80 -32.85 3.31
C SER A 323 -13.72 -33.11 4.52
N LYS A 324 -14.62 -34.08 4.39
CA LYS A 324 -15.80 -34.27 5.26
C LYS A 324 -15.50 -34.61 6.74
N ASN A 325 -14.25 -34.86 7.13
CA ASN A 325 -13.91 -35.36 8.47
C ASN A 325 -12.71 -34.65 9.16
N ALA A 326 -12.32 -33.44 8.74
CA ALA A 326 -11.21 -32.70 9.37
C ALA A 326 -11.69 -31.40 10.05
N PRO A 327 -11.12 -31.00 11.21
CA PRO A 327 -11.49 -29.76 11.88
C PRO A 327 -11.23 -28.52 10.98
N MET A 328 -12.17 -27.58 11.01
CA MET A 328 -12.19 -26.31 10.23
C MET A 328 -11.04 -25.38 10.59
N GLY A 329 -10.48 -24.65 9.61
CA GLY A 329 -9.51 -23.57 9.82
C GLY A 329 -8.02 -23.93 9.66
N ALA A 330 -7.67 -25.14 9.20
CA ALA A 330 -6.28 -25.47 8.89
C ALA A 330 -5.96 -25.16 7.42
N ASP A 331 -5.30 -24.04 7.16
CA ASP A 331 -4.63 -23.81 5.87
C ASP A 331 -3.66 -24.96 5.60
N LEU A 332 -3.67 -25.50 4.38
CA LEU A 332 -2.70 -26.50 3.98
C LEU A 332 -1.40 -25.76 3.68
N VAL A 333 -0.43 -25.94 4.57
CA VAL A 333 0.96 -25.54 4.30
C VAL A 333 1.67 -26.75 3.73
N SER A 334 1.77 -26.81 2.40
CA SER A 334 2.64 -27.76 1.72
C SER A 334 4.08 -27.35 1.97
N LYS A 335 4.91 -28.28 2.47
CA LYS A 335 6.30 -27.99 2.86
C LYS A 335 7.26 -28.81 2.00
N CYS A 336 8.07 -28.13 1.20
CA CYS A 336 9.20 -28.74 0.53
C CYS A 336 10.47 -28.50 1.37
N PRO A 337 11.11 -29.55 1.91
CA PRO A 337 12.16 -29.41 2.92
C PRO A 337 13.47 -28.83 2.38
N PHE A 338 13.75 -28.96 1.09
CA PHE A 338 15.05 -28.63 0.51
C PHE A 338 14.96 -27.70 -0.70
N ALA A 339 15.46 -26.48 -0.54
CA ALA A 339 15.73 -25.55 -1.61
C ALA A 339 17.07 -24.87 -1.40
N GLY A 340 18.03 -25.14 -2.29
CA GLY A 340 19.24 -24.34 -2.40
C GLY A 340 18.89 -23.00 -3.02
N VAL A 341 19.23 -21.91 -2.35
CA VAL A 341 19.00 -20.56 -2.85
C VAL A 341 20.24 -19.70 -2.65
N PHE A 342 20.45 -18.80 -3.60
CA PHE A 342 21.41 -17.73 -3.51
C PHE A 342 20.67 -16.40 -3.45
N VAL A 343 20.85 -15.63 -2.39
CA VAL A 343 20.27 -14.29 -2.27
C VAL A 343 21.37 -13.25 -2.45
N HIS A 344 21.14 -12.27 -3.32
CA HIS A 344 22.05 -11.16 -3.51
C HIS A 344 22.19 -10.36 -2.19
N ARG A 345 23.39 -9.86 -1.92
CA ARG A 345 23.69 -9.26 -0.62
C ARG A 345 22.93 -7.95 -0.39
N LEU A 346 22.84 -7.11 -1.42
CA LEU A 346 22.17 -5.81 -1.35
C LEU A 346 20.83 -5.84 -2.09
N PRO A 347 19.80 -5.13 -1.58
CA PRO A 347 18.52 -5.05 -2.25
C PRO A 347 18.65 -4.14 -3.47
N PHE A 348 17.83 -4.40 -4.49
CA PHE A 348 17.74 -3.55 -5.68
C PHE A 348 16.48 -2.68 -5.70
N ALA A 349 15.52 -2.97 -4.81
CA ALA A 349 14.31 -2.20 -4.63
C ALA A 349 13.80 -2.33 -3.18
N TRP A 350 12.84 -1.48 -2.81
CA TRP A 350 12.06 -1.63 -1.59
C TRP A 350 10.65 -1.08 -1.78
N GLY A 351 9.73 -1.48 -0.89
CA GLY A 351 8.41 -0.87 -0.74
C GLY A 351 8.23 -0.30 0.67
N GLY A 352 7.00 0.04 1.04
CA GLY A 352 6.71 0.64 2.35
C GLY A 352 7.08 -0.24 3.57
N MET A 353 7.18 -1.57 3.39
CA MET A 353 7.41 -2.51 4.48
C MET A 353 8.62 -3.43 4.30
N ARG A 354 9.07 -3.64 3.05
CA ARG A 354 10.01 -4.71 2.71
C ARG A 354 11.09 -4.27 1.74
N LEU A 355 12.28 -4.82 1.93
CA LEU A 355 13.39 -4.75 1.00
C LEU A 355 13.28 -5.91 0.00
N VAL A 356 13.69 -5.69 -1.24
CA VAL A 356 13.61 -6.66 -2.35
C VAL A 356 15.01 -6.96 -2.86
N TYR A 357 15.37 -8.24 -2.87
CA TYR A 357 16.68 -8.76 -3.26
C TYR A 357 16.52 -9.68 -4.45
N ASN A 358 17.51 -9.66 -5.36
CA ASN A 358 17.61 -10.71 -6.37
C ASN A 358 17.88 -12.04 -5.69
N MET A 359 17.17 -13.09 -6.10
CA MET A 359 17.35 -14.44 -5.59
C MET A 359 17.42 -15.42 -6.75
N GLU A 360 18.30 -16.40 -6.65
CA GLU A 360 18.38 -17.53 -7.56
C GLU A 360 18.03 -18.81 -6.80
N ASP A 361 17.03 -19.54 -7.27
CA ASP A 361 16.69 -20.86 -6.75
C ASP A 361 17.37 -21.93 -7.62
N THR A 362 18.16 -22.80 -6.98
CA THR A 362 19.01 -23.79 -7.66
C THR A 362 18.27 -25.08 -8.04
N TYR A 363 16.94 -25.09 -7.93
CA TYR A 363 16.14 -26.24 -8.33
C TYR A 363 16.44 -26.72 -9.75
N ASN A 364 16.87 -27.97 -9.87
CA ASN A 364 17.02 -28.66 -11.15
C ASN A 364 17.94 -27.91 -12.14
N VAL A 365 18.90 -27.12 -11.61
CA VAL A 365 19.86 -26.34 -12.41
C VAL A 365 20.62 -27.21 -13.39
N ASP A 366 21.01 -28.43 -13.00
CA ASP A 366 21.73 -29.36 -13.87
C ASP A 366 20.95 -29.70 -15.15
N LYS A 367 19.62 -29.81 -15.06
CA LYS A 367 18.76 -30.07 -16.23
C LYS A 367 18.36 -28.78 -16.96
N ARG A 368 18.09 -27.69 -16.21
CA ARG A 368 17.64 -26.40 -16.77
C ARG A 368 18.79 -25.57 -17.37
N LYS A 369 20.05 -25.90 -17.07
CA LYS A 369 21.28 -25.17 -17.41
C LYS A 369 21.39 -23.75 -16.80
N GLN A 370 20.35 -23.27 -16.12
CA GLN A 370 20.32 -21.97 -15.46
C GLN A 370 19.42 -22.02 -14.21
N PRO A 371 19.71 -21.23 -13.16
CA PRO A 371 18.86 -21.13 -11.97
C PRO A 371 17.53 -20.45 -12.28
N ILE A 372 16.57 -20.65 -11.38
CA ILE A 372 15.28 -19.95 -11.44
C ILE A 372 15.47 -18.56 -10.84
N LYS A 373 15.24 -17.52 -11.64
CA LYS A 373 15.29 -16.14 -11.18
C LYS A 373 14.05 -15.82 -10.36
N MET A 374 14.28 -15.36 -9.14
CA MET A 374 13.29 -15.04 -8.12
C MET A 374 13.64 -13.70 -7.47
N VAL A 375 12.72 -13.18 -6.66
CA VAL A 375 13.00 -12.08 -5.74
C VAL A 375 12.71 -12.51 -4.32
N ALA A 376 13.63 -12.23 -3.40
CA ALA A 376 13.44 -12.41 -1.97
C ALA A 376 13.02 -11.10 -1.32
N LYS A 377 11.99 -11.13 -0.49
CA LYS A 377 11.45 -9.98 0.23
C LYS A 377 11.52 -10.21 1.74
N ARG A 378 12.22 -9.33 2.45
CA ARG A 378 12.29 -9.32 3.92
C ARG A 378 11.82 -7.99 4.48
N LEU A 379 11.40 -7.97 5.75
CA LEU A 379 11.02 -6.73 6.42
C LEU A 379 12.21 -5.79 6.53
N ILE A 380 11.97 -4.48 6.30
CA ILE A 380 13.01 -3.45 6.43
C ILE A 380 13.54 -3.42 7.88
N ARG A 381 12.65 -3.53 8.86
CA ARG A 381 12.99 -3.34 10.28
C ARG A 381 13.48 -4.62 10.98
N LYS A 382 13.37 -5.77 10.32
CA LYS A 382 13.67 -7.06 10.95
C LYS A 382 14.27 -8.02 9.92
N GLU A 383 15.56 -8.25 10.07
CA GLU A 383 16.35 -9.16 9.24
C GLU A 383 15.87 -10.61 9.37
N HIS A 384 15.68 -11.05 10.62
CA HIS A 384 15.18 -12.36 10.97
C HIS A 384 13.70 -12.29 11.39
N ALA A 385 12.81 -12.18 10.41
CA ALA A 385 11.38 -12.12 10.67
C ALA A 385 10.85 -13.49 11.12
N THR A 386 9.80 -13.46 11.95
CA THR A 386 9.08 -14.65 12.42
C THR A 386 8.05 -15.10 11.41
N LEU A 387 7.56 -16.33 11.57
CA LEU A 387 6.44 -16.85 10.78
C LEU A 387 5.24 -15.90 10.81
N LYS A 388 4.80 -15.46 12.00
CA LYS A 388 3.62 -14.58 12.18
C LYS A 388 3.73 -13.27 11.39
N GLU A 389 4.95 -12.74 11.24
CA GLU A 389 5.18 -11.46 10.55
C GLU A 389 5.21 -11.60 9.02
N MET A 390 5.65 -12.75 8.49
CA MET A 390 5.78 -12.97 7.05
C MET A 390 4.56 -13.66 6.41
N LEU A 391 3.83 -14.45 7.19
CA LEU A 391 2.66 -15.21 6.72
C LEU A 391 1.54 -14.34 6.09
N PRO A 392 1.25 -13.12 6.58
CA PRO A 392 0.21 -12.27 5.98
C PRO A 392 0.39 -11.95 4.50
N PHE A 393 1.64 -11.89 4.01
CA PHE A 393 1.93 -11.64 2.61
C PHE A 393 1.50 -12.83 1.73
N CYS A 394 1.78 -14.06 2.18
CA CYS A 394 1.31 -15.27 1.49
C CYS A 394 -0.22 -15.35 1.52
N TYR A 395 -0.86 -15.01 2.64
CA TYR A 395 -2.32 -15.02 2.74
C TYR A 395 -2.99 -14.02 1.80
N SER A 396 -2.43 -12.83 1.66
CA SER A 396 -2.99 -11.81 0.77
C SER A 396 -2.90 -12.24 -0.69
N THR A 397 -1.75 -12.79 -1.11
CA THR A 397 -1.57 -13.36 -2.45
C THR A 397 -2.54 -14.52 -2.71
N GLU A 398 -2.67 -15.46 -1.78
CA GLU A 398 -3.56 -16.62 -1.95
C GLU A 398 -5.03 -16.21 -2.07
N LYS A 399 -5.49 -15.22 -1.27
CA LYS A 399 -6.85 -14.68 -1.40
C LYS A 399 -7.07 -13.97 -2.73
N ALA A 400 -6.07 -13.24 -3.23
CA ALA A 400 -6.15 -12.60 -4.55
C ALA A 400 -6.26 -13.65 -5.68
N ILE A 401 -5.47 -14.73 -5.61
CA ILE A 401 -5.53 -15.86 -6.56
C ILE A 401 -6.93 -16.51 -6.53
N MET A 402 -7.48 -16.74 -5.34
CA MET A 402 -8.83 -17.30 -5.18
C MET A 402 -9.91 -16.40 -5.82
N PHE A 403 -9.90 -15.09 -5.54
CA PHE A 403 -10.85 -14.15 -6.16
C PHE A 403 -10.66 -14.03 -7.67
N ARG A 404 -9.41 -14.09 -8.17
CA ARG A 404 -9.12 -14.07 -9.60
C ARG A 404 -9.84 -15.20 -10.32
N ALA A 405 -9.76 -16.42 -9.79
CA ALA A 405 -10.39 -17.57 -10.43
C ALA A 405 -11.91 -17.37 -10.63
N SER A 406 -12.62 -16.93 -9.58
CA SER A 406 -14.07 -16.67 -9.69
C SER A 406 -14.38 -15.43 -10.54
N PHE A 407 -13.54 -14.40 -10.50
CA PHE A 407 -13.68 -13.21 -11.35
C PHE A 407 -13.57 -13.54 -12.84
N LEU A 408 -12.55 -14.28 -13.27
CA LEU A 408 -12.39 -14.69 -14.67
C LEU A 408 -13.57 -15.55 -15.15
N LYS A 409 -14.09 -16.43 -14.28
CA LYS A 409 -15.32 -17.18 -14.56
C LYS A 409 -16.53 -16.27 -14.72
N ALA A 410 -16.65 -15.22 -13.91
CA ALA A 410 -17.73 -14.23 -14.02
C ALA A 410 -17.62 -13.41 -15.32
N LEU A 411 -16.41 -13.01 -15.73
CA LEU A 411 -16.16 -12.32 -17.00
C LEU A 411 -16.61 -13.16 -18.20
N ARG A 412 -16.21 -14.45 -18.25
CA ARG A 412 -16.60 -15.35 -19.34
C ARG A 412 -18.12 -15.50 -19.46
N LYS A 413 -18.85 -15.49 -18.34
CA LYS A 413 -20.32 -15.56 -18.33
C LYS A 413 -20.98 -14.34 -18.99
N VAL A 414 -20.31 -13.19 -19.01
CA VAL A 414 -20.80 -11.95 -19.63
C VAL A 414 -20.11 -11.65 -20.98
N GLY A 415 -19.36 -12.60 -21.53
CA GLY A 415 -18.68 -12.45 -22.82
C GLY A 415 -17.41 -11.60 -22.79
N LEU A 416 -16.85 -11.34 -21.60
CA LEU A 416 -15.58 -10.64 -21.43
C LEU A 416 -14.46 -11.64 -21.09
N ASP A 417 -13.21 -11.24 -21.32
CA ASP A 417 -12.04 -12.00 -20.91
C ASP A 417 -10.93 -11.07 -20.45
N ALA A 418 -10.06 -11.56 -19.57
CA ALA A 418 -8.92 -10.82 -19.04
C ALA A 418 -7.77 -11.76 -18.70
N LEU A 419 -6.55 -11.36 -19.06
CA LEU A 419 -5.34 -12.12 -18.80
C LEU A 419 -4.69 -11.67 -17.49
N ILE A 420 -5.38 -11.84 -16.37
CA ILE A 420 -4.83 -11.52 -15.05
C ILE A 420 -4.03 -12.72 -14.55
N PHE A 421 -2.87 -12.50 -13.93
CA PHE A 421 -2.08 -13.52 -13.24
C PHE A 421 -1.49 -12.95 -11.95
N PHE A 422 -1.83 -13.52 -10.80
CA PHE A 422 -1.16 -13.18 -9.54
C PHE A 422 0.05 -14.09 -9.35
N VAL A 423 1.22 -13.49 -9.23
CA VAL A 423 2.48 -14.20 -9.00
C VAL A 423 2.40 -14.88 -7.63
N PRO A 424 2.61 -16.21 -7.58
CA PRO A 424 2.67 -16.95 -6.33
C PRO A 424 3.73 -16.41 -5.36
N CYS A 425 3.33 -16.31 -4.10
CA CYS A 425 4.18 -15.88 -2.99
C CYS A 425 4.46 -17.08 -2.08
N TYR A 426 5.72 -17.48 -1.99
CA TYR A 426 6.17 -18.61 -1.20
C TYR A 426 6.89 -18.15 0.05
N LEU A 427 6.72 -18.87 1.15
CA LEU A 427 7.40 -18.59 2.40
C LEU A 427 8.65 -19.47 2.52
N TYR A 428 9.81 -18.84 2.64
CA TYR A 428 11.09 -19.51 2.81
C TYR A 428 11.52 -19.41 4.27
N SER A 429 11.97 -20.54 4.85
CA SER A 429 12.51 -20.58 6.20
C SER A 429 13.90 -21.17 6.25
N TYR A 430 14.76 -20.60 7.09
CA TYR A 430 16.15 -21.01 7.28
C TYR A 430 16.57 -20.89 8.76
N GLY A 431 17.67 -21.52 9.15
CA GLY A 431 18.16 -21.58 10.53
C GLY A 431 17.84 -22.91 11.23
N GLN A 432 18.78 -23.40 12.07
CA GLN A 432 18.67 -24.72 12.71
C GLN A 432 17.94 -24.69 14.06
N SER A 433 18.24 -23.72 14.94
CA SER A 433 17.64 -23.58 16.27
C SER A 433 16.47 -22.59 16.29
N GLU A 434 16.68 -21.37 15.79
CA GLU A 434 15.65 -20.35 15.61
C GLU A 434 15.41 -20.12 14.11
N LYS A 435 14.18 -20.40 13.66
CA LYS A 435 13.82 -20.23 12.25
C LYS A 435 13.56 -18.77 11.92
N SER A 436 14.24 -18.30 10.88
CA SER A 436 13.99 -17.01 10.24
C SER A 436 13.20 -17.22 8.96
N TYR A 437 12.38 -16.23 8.62
CA TYR A 437 11.46 -16.30 7.49
C TYR A 437 11.61 -15.09 6.57
N PHE A 438 11.47 -15.35 5.28
CA PHE A 438 11.27 -14.33 4.24
C PHE A 438 10.28 -14.88 3.21
N VAL A 439 9.72 -14.02 2.37
CA VAL A 439 8.89 -14.48 1.25
C VAL A 439 9.63 -14.31 -0.05
N ALA A 440 9.36 -15.17 -1.02
CA ALA A 440 9.90 -15.02 -2.36
C ALA A 440 8.85 -15.38 -3.41
N GLU A 441 9.04 -14.77 -4.56
CA GLU A 441 8.16 -14.88 -5.73
C GLU A 441 9.03 -14.79 -6.99
N GLN A 442 8.45 -15.14 -8.13
CA GLN A 442 9.16 -15.03 -9.40
C GLN A 442 9.58 -13.58 -9.68
N LEU A 443 10.79 -13.39 -10.21
CA LEU A 443 11.20 -12.10 -10.74
C LEU A 443 10.31 -11.71 -11.92
N LEU A 444 9.66 -10.55 -11.83
CA LEU A 444 8.94 -9.94 -12.93
C LEU A 444 9.90 -9.08 -13.75
N GLU A 445 9.92 -9.30 -15.06
CA GLU A 445 10.65 -8.46 -16.01
C GLU A 445 9.67 -7.47 -16.64
N GLY A 446 10.15 -6.25 -16.92
CA GLY A 446 9.34 -5.19 -17.55
C GLY A 446 9.08 -3.99 -16.65
N ARG A 447 8.25 -3.07 -17.15
CA ARG A 447 7.90 -1.84 -16.45
C ARG A 447 6.88 -2.15 -15.35
N PHE A 448 7.28 -1.90 -14.11
CA PHE A 448 6.43 -2.09 -12.94
C PHE A 448 5.46 -0.91 -12.79
N GLU A 449 4.18 -1.20 -12.68
CA GLU A 449 3.10 -0.24 -12.55
C GLU A 449 2.23 -0.54 -11.34
N LYS A 450 1.74 0.52 -10.69
CA LYS A 450 0.76 0.43 -9.60
C LYS A 450 -0.58 0.95 -10.12
N PHE A 451 -1.61 0.11 -10.05
CA PHE A 451 -2.94 0.38 -10.62
C PHE A 451 -3.92 0.96 -9.58
N ASN A 452 -3.82 0.49 -8.34
CA ASN A 452 -4.45 1.13 -7.20
C ASN A 452 -3.63 0.93 -5.92
N SER A 453 -4.05 1.57 -4.83
CA SER A 453 -3.46 1.38 -3.51
C SER A 453 -4.47 0.94 -2.45
N ASN A 454 -3.96 0.59 -1.27
CA ASN A 454 -4.78 0.32 -0.08
C ASN A 454 -5.39 1.57 0.59
N ASN A 455 -5.05 2.78 0.14
CA ASN A 455 -5.53 4.07 0.67
C ASN A 455 -6.26 4.94 -0.38
N GLY A 456 -6.71 4.36 -1.49
CA GLY A 456 -7.60 5.04 -2.45
C GLY A 456 -6.94 5.67 -3.67
N TYR A 457 -5.63 5.52 -3.88
CA TYR A 457 -5.00 5.91 -5.15
C TYR A 457 -5.51 5.02 -6.29
N VAL A 458 -5.75 5.63 -7.46
CA VAL A 458 -6.15 4.97 -8.71
C VAL A 458 -5.29 5.53 -9.85
N ASN A 459 -4.73 4.64 -10.67
CA ASN A 459 -3.98 5.04 -11.87
C ASN A 459 -4.95 5.15 -13.05
N GLY A 460 -5.59 6.30 -13.24
CA GLY A 460 -6.59 6.51 -14.30
C GLY A 460 -6.05 6.41 -15.72
N ASP A 461 -4.73 6.53 -15.91
CA ASP A 461 -4.11 6.68 -17.23
C ASP A 461 -3.75 5.35 -17.90
N HIS A 462 -3.81 4.24 -17.17
CA HIS A 462 -3.45 2.92 -17.70
C HIS A 462 -4.70 2.13 -18.11
N GLU A 463 -4.73 1.58 -19.34
CA GLU A 463 -5.87 0.84 -19.88
C GLU A 463 -6.33 -0.34 -18.99
N ALA A 464 -5.38 -1.09 -18.45
CA ALA A 464 -5.63 -2.19 -17.51
C ALA A 464 -6.28 -1.75 -16.19
N SER A 465 -6.26 -0.46 -15.84
CA SER A 465 -6.86 0.02 -14.59
C SER A 465 -8.37 -0.21 -14.55
N GLU A 466 -9.08 -0.16 -15.69
CA GLU A 466 -10.52 -0.40 -15.74
C GLU A 466 -10.88 -1.79 -15.18
N VAL A 467 -10.27 -2.84 -15.75
CA VAL A 467 -10.54 -4.23 -15.35
C VAL A 467 -10.01 -4.53 -13.94
N LEU A 468 -8.92 -3.88 -13.52
CA LEU A 468 -8.33 -4.06 -12.20
C LEU A 468 -9.11 -3.34 -11.09
N GLN A 469 -9.69 -2.17 -11.34
CA GLN A 469 -10.66 -1.55 -10.43
C GLN A 469 -11.91 -2.43 -10.32
N ALA A 470 -12.39 -2.97 -11.44
CA ALA A 470 -13.52 -3.90 -11.44
C ALA A 470 -13.22 -5.19 -10.66
N PHE A 471 -11.98 -5.71 -10.74
CA PHE A 471 -11.54 -6.84 -9.92
C PHE A 471 -11.61 -6.50 -8.43
N SER A 472 -11.05 -5.37 -7.99
CA SER A 472 -11.15 -4.91 -6.60
C SER A 472 -12.61 -4.80 -6.14
N HIS A 473 -13.47 -4.11 -6.91
CA HIS A 473 -14.91 -3.99 -6.60
C HIS A 473 -15.60 -5.37 -6.54
N TYR A 474 -15.28 -6.26 -7.48
CA TYR A 474 -15.80 -7.62 -7.50
C TYR A 474 -15.44 -8.37 -6.21
N THR A 475 -14.20 -8.29 -5.72
CA THR A 475 -13.79 -8.97 -4.47
C THR A 475 -14.61 -8.50 -3.26
N PHE A 476 -14.98 -7.21 -3.21
CA PHE A 476 -15.86 -6.67 -2.18
C PHE A 476 -17.27 -7.20 -2.29
N VAL A 477 -17.83 -7.25 -3.50
CA VAL A 477 -19.19 -7.78 -3.73
C VAL A 477 -19.27 -9.27 -3.43
N GLU A 478 -18.31 -10.02 -3.95
CA GLU A 478 -18.21 -11.47 -3.86
C GLU A 478 -18.01 -11.91 -2.39
N SER A 479 -17.22 -11.16 -1.62
CA SER A 479 -17.06 -11.39 -0.18
C SER A 479 -18.22 -10.85 0.69
N ARG A 480 -19.26 -10.27 0.09
CA ARG A 480 -20.38 -9.58 0.76
C ARG A 480 -19.91 -8.48 1.72
N GLY A 481 -18.92 -7.72 1.29
CA GLY A 481 -18.33 -6.58 1.99
C GLY A 481 -17.43 -6.95 3.17
N LYS A 482 -16.91 -8.18 3.21
CA LYS A 482 -16.04 -8.64 4.30
C LYS A 482 -14.56 -8.44 3.97
N LEU A 483 -14.18 -8.59 2.71
CA LEU A 483 -12.81 -8.47 2.20
C LEU A 483 -12.79 -7.57 0.96
N LEU A 484 -11.67 -6.88 0.73
CA LEU A 484 -11.41 -6.11 -0.48
C LEU A 484 -9.94 -6.27 -0.86
N VAL A 485 -9.65 -6.71 -2.08
CA VAL A 485 -8.28 -6.84 -2.60
C VAL A 485 -7.88 -5.56 -3.33
N VAL A 486 -6.76 -4.95 -2.93
CA VAL A 486 -6.20 -3.67 -3.39
C VAL A 486 -4.67 -3.78 -3.46
N ASP A 487 -3.96 -2.65 -3.65
CA ASP A 487 -2.53 -2.60 -3.97
C ASP A 487 -2.21 -3.49 -5.19
N LEU A 488 -3.06 -3.41 -6.22
CA LEU A 488 -2.84 -4.11 -7.47
C LEU A 488 -1.68 -3.44 -8.21
N GLN A 489 -0.58 -4.16 -8.35
CA GLN A 489 0.66 -3.68 -8.94
C GLN A 489 1.42 -4.84 -9.59
N GLY A 490 2.26 -4.54 -10.57
CA GLY A 490 2.97 -5.58 -11.30
C GLY A 490 3.49 -5.12 -12.65
N ALA A 491 3.68 -6.06 -13.57
CA ALA A 491 4.14 -5.78 -14.93
C ALA A 491 3.16 -6.32 -15.97
N VAL A 492 3.20 -5.76 -17.18
CA VAL A 492 2.43 -6.25 -18.33
C VAL A 492 3.37 -6.98 -19.28
N ASP A 493 3.08 -8.25 -19.57
CA ASP A 493 3.86 -9.07 -20.51
C ASP A 493 2.93 -9.77 -21.51
N ASN A 494 3.06 -9.45 -22.80
CA ASN A 494 2.25 -10.06 -23.87
C ASN A 494 0.73 -10.06 -23.59
N GLY A 495 0.23 -8.96 -23.02
CA GLY A 495 -1.17 -8.80 -22.61
C GLY A 495 -1.53 -9.42 -21.26
N TRP A 496 -0.64 -10.20 -20.64
CA TRP A 496 -0.82 -10.68 -19.28
C TRP A 496 -0.52 -9.59 -18.26
N LEU A 497 -1.46 -9.35 -17.37
CA LEU A 497 -1.31 -8.53 -16.17
C LEU A 497 -0.68 -9.39 -15.08
N MET A 498 0.65 -9.38 -14.99
CA MET A 498 1.42 -10.11 -13.98
C MET A 498 1.47 -9.30 -12.68
N LEU A 499 0.50 -9.54 -11.80
CA LEU A 499 0.31 -8.82 -10.55
C LEU A 499 1.03 -9.49 -9.39
N THR A 500 1.56 -8.70 -8.47
CA THR A 500 2.23 -9.20 -7.28
C THR A 500 1.95 -8.34 -6.07
N ASP A 501 2.22 -8.89 -4.88
CA ASP A 501 2.12 -8.21 -3.60
C ASP A 501 0.80 -7.46 -3.35
N PRO A 502 -0.36 -8.13 -3.53
CA PRO A 502 -1.64 -7.51 -3.25
C PRO A 502 -1.85 -7.33 -1.74
N GLN A 503 -2.66 -6.35 -1.36
CA GLN A 503 -3.12 -6.15 0.01
C GLN A 503 -4.60 -6.53 0.12
N VAL A 504 -4.94 -7.27 1.18
CA VAL A 504 -6.34 -7.52 1.54
C VAL A 504 -6.73 -6.61 2.69
N LEU A 505 -7.81 -5.85 2.49
CA LEU A 505 -8.49 -5.11 3.53
C LEU A 505 -9.61 -5.96 4.11
N SER A 506 -9.72 -6.03 5.43
CA SER A 506 -10.75 -6.82 6.11
C SER A 506 -11.66 -5.96 6.98
N ARG A 507 -12.97 -6.22 6.92
CA ARG A 507 -13.95 -5.51 7.78
C ARG A 507 -13.84 -5.96 9.25
N ALA A 508 -13.09 -7.02 9.54
CA ALA A 508 -12.98 -7.60 10.87
C ALA A 508 -12.14 -6.70 11.78
N LYS A 509 -12.64 -6.43 12.99
CA LYS A 509 -11.91 -5.69 14.04
C LYS A 509 -10.97 -6.62 14.84
N SER A 510 -10.43 -7.69 14.24
CA SER A 510 -9.59 -8.62 15.00
C SER A 510 -8.37 -7.88 15.56
N LYS A 511 -8.04 -8.15 16.83
CA LYS A 511 -6.84 -7.59 17.48
C LYS A 511 -5.56 -8.01 16.74
N ASP A 512 -5.59 -9.15 16.06
CA ASP A 512 -4.55 -9.65 15.18
C ASP A 512 -5.01 -9.47 13.72
N ARG A 513 -4.54 -8.41 13.04
CA ARG A 513 -4.81 -8.17 11.60
C ARG A 513 -4.15 -9.29 10.78
N ILE A 514 -4.93 -10.27 10.31
CA ILE A 514 -4.38 -11.47 9.64
C ILE A 514 -3.69 -11.16 8.31
N PHE A 515 -4.06 -10.03 7.68
CA PHE A 515 -3.48 -9.54 6.43
C PHE A 515 -2.37 -8.51 6.68
N GLY A 516 -1.86 -8.47 7.91
CA GLY A 516 -0.69 -7.68 8.27
C GLY A 516 -1.01 -6.19 8.45
N PRO A 517 0.03 -5.36 8.62
CA PRO A 517 -0.13 -3.94 8.94
C PRO A 517 -0.71 -3.10 7.79
N GLY A 518 -0.65 -3.58 6.54
CA GLY A 518 -1.28 -2.92 5.40
C GLY A 518 -2.80 -3.11 5.31
N ASP A 519 -3.40 -3.95 6.17
CA ASP A 519 -4.85 -4.06 6.30
C ASP A 519 -5.39 -2.83 7.05
N LEU A 520 -5.77 -1.78 6.31
CA LEU A 520 -6.38 -0.57 6.85
C LEU A 520 -7.86 -0.75 7.24
N GLY A 521 -8.38 -1.96 7.13
CA GLY A 521 -9.74 -2.32 7.48
C GLY A 521 -10.80 -1.48 6.77
N PHE A 522 -11.81 -1.06 7.53
CA PHE A 522 -12.94 -0.31 6.98
C PHE A 522 -12.55 1.04 6.37
N GLU A 523 -11.56 1.74 6.93
CA GLU A 523 -11.13 3.04 6.41
C GLU A 523 -10.45 2.89 5.05
N GLY A 524 -9.61 1.87 4.85
CA GLY A 524 -9.06 1.58 3.52
C GLY A 524 -10.15 1.22 2.51
N MET A 525 -11.17 0.47 2.94
CA MET A 525 -12.32 0.13 2.07
C MET A 525 -13.09 1.38 1.67
N LYS A 526 -13.31 2.29 2.61
CA LYS A 526 -13.96 3.59 2.36
C LYS A 526 -13.15 4.41 1.36
N ALA A 527 -11.84 4.54 1.57
CA ALA A 527 -10.95 5.28 0.70
C ALA A 527 -10.96 4.74 -0.74
N PHE A 528 -11.00 3.42 -0.92
CA PHE A 528 -11.18 2.81 -2.25
C PHE A 528 -12.51 3.25 -2.91
N PHE A 529 -13.63 3.17 -2.19
CA PHE A 529 -14.93 3.53 -2.75
C PHE A 529 -15.15 5.05 -2.92
N GLU A 530 -14.35 5.90 -2.28
CA GLU A 530 -14.38 7.35 -2.49
C GLU A 530 -13.78 7.76 -3.85
N THR A 531 -12.86 6.96 -4.39
CA THR A 531 -12.19 7.23 -5.67
C THR A 531 -12.58 6.25 -6.78
N HIS A 532 -13.26 5.14 -6.45
CA HIS A 532 -13.71 4.15 -7.42
C HIS A 532 -14.91 4.64 -8.23
N GLU A 533 -14.76 4.64 -9.56
CA GLU A 533 -15.85 4.82 -10.50
C GLU A 533 -16.10 3.51 -11.25
N CYS A 534 -17.37 3.08 -11.34
CA CYS A 534 -17.71 1.86 -12.07
C CYS A 534 -17.46 2.04 -13.57
N GLY A 535 -16.55 1.24 -14.13
CA GLY A 535 -16.30 1.12 -15.56
C GLY A 535 -17.18 0.07 -16.27
N GLU A 536 -16.88 -0.17 -17.55
CA GLU A 536 -17.58 -1.11 -18.42
C GLU A 536 -17.63 -2.53 -17.84
N THR A 537 -16.53 -3.02 -17.27
CA THR A 537 -16.44 -4.34 -16.64
C THR A 537 -17.32 -4.41 -15.39
N CYS A 538 -17.35 -3.36 -14.58
CA CYS A 538 -18.23 -3.27 -13.40
C CYS A 538 -19.71 -3.35 -13.80
N HIS A 539 -20.08 -2.64 -14.87
CA HIS A 539 -21.43 -2.63 -15.41
C HIS A 539 -21.83 -3.98 -16.02
N ALA A 540 -20.96 -4.60 -16.81
CA ALA A 540 -21.20 -5.91 -17.40
C ALA A 540 -21.44 -6.99 -16.31
N LEU A 541 -20.67 -6.94 -15.22
CA LEU A 541 -20.82 -7.85 -14.07
C LEU A 541 -21.94 -7.45 -13.09
N ASN A 542 -22.63 -6.34 -13.35
CA ASN A 542 -23.70 -5.78 -12.53
C ASN A 542 -23.29 -5.59 -11.05
N LEU A 543 -22.05 -5.16 -10.81
CA LEU A 543 -21.45 -5.12 -9.46
C LEU A 543 -22.19 -4.16 -8.52
N LEU A 544 -22.59 -2.99 -9.02
CA LEU A 544 -23.29 -1.99 -8.23
C LEU A 544 -24.66 -2.49 -7.73
N GLU A 545 -25.43 -3.17 -8.58
CA GLU A 545 -26.73 -3.71 -8.15
C GLU A 545 -26.56 -4.90 -7.21
N ARG A 546 -25.59 -5.78 -7.47
CA ARG A 546 -25.22 -6.86 -6.55
C ARG A 546 -24.79 -6.29 -5.19
N GLN A 547 -24.07 -5.18 -5.19
CA GLN A 547 -23.68 -4.46 -3.98
C GLN A 547 -24.88 -3.97 -3.18
N ARG A 548 -25.76 -3.21 -3.84
CA ARG A 548 -27.00 -2.71 -3.23
C ARG A 548 -27.86 -3.85 -2.69
N LYS A 549 -27.93 -4.98 -3.41
CA LYS A 549 -28.68 -6.16 -2.97
C LYS A 549 -28.15 -6.72 -1.66
N PHE A 550 -26.85 -7.02 -1.54
CA PHE A 550 -26.35 -7.58 -0.28
C PHE A 550 -26.34 -6.56 0.86
N GLN A 551 -26.21 -5.26 0.57
CA GLN A 551 -26.36 -4.20 1.57
C GLN A 551 -27.79 -4.20 2.14
N ARG A 552 -28.82 -4.24 1.27
CA ARG A 552 -30.22 -4.41 1.69
C ARG A 552 -30.42 -5.68 2.51
N ASP A 553 -29.85 -6.81 2.08
CA ASP A 553 -29.92 -8.07 2.83
C ASP A 553 -29.29 -7.95 4.23
N MET A 554 -28.16 -7.23 4.36
CA MET A 554 -27.51 -6.99 5.65
C MET A 554 -28.30 -6.04 6.55
N GLU A 555 -28.92 -5.00 5.99
CA GLU A 555 -29.81 -4.10 6.72
C GLU A 555 -31.07 -4.83 7.21
N LEU A 556 -31.69 -5.63 6.35
CA LEU A 556 -32.83 -6.50 6.70
C LEU A 556 -32.48 -7.45 7.86
N LYS A 557 -31.29 -8.06 7.84
CA LYS A 557 -30.79 -8.89 8.95
C LYS A 557 -30.59 -8.08 10.24
N ARG A 558 -30.04 -6.86 10.16
CA ARG A 558 -29.88 -5.98 11.34
C ARG A 558 -31.21 -5.48 11.89
N ALA A 559 -32.23 -5.38 11.03
CA ALA A 559 -33.58 -5.00 11.39
C ALA A 559 -34.44 -6.15 11.93
N GLN A 560 -33.88 -7.32 12.29
CA GLN A 560 -34.68 -8.42 12.88
C GLN A 560 -34.98 -8.19 14.36
N CYS A 561 -36.24 -8.40 14.75
CA CYS A 561 -36.75 -8.37 16.12
C CYS A 561 -35.81 -9.08 17.09
N VAL A 562 -35.38 -8.40 18.17
CA VAL A 562 -34.45 -8.98 19.14
C VAL A 562 -35.04 -10.14 19.94
N ILE A 563 -36.36 -10.35 19.86
CA ILE A 563 -37.09 -11.35 20.65
C ILE A 563 -37.29 -12.62 19.81
N CYS A 564 -37.91 -12.53 18.64
CA CYS A 564 -38.19 -13.70 17.80
C CYS A 564 -37.13 -13.99 16.74
N LEU A 565 -36.26 -13.02 16.43
CA LEU A 565 -35.22 -13.12 15.39
C LEU A 565 -35.74 -13.45 13.97
N SER A 566 -37.06 -13.49 13.77
CA SER A 566 -37.69 -13.92 12.52
C SER A 566 -38.46 -12.81 11.80
N ALA A 567 -39.02 -11.84 12.54
CA ALA A 567 -39.78 -10.71 12.00
C ALA A 567 -38.99 -9.39 12.10
N SER A 568 -39.34 -8.39 11.28
CA SER A 568 -38.67 -7.07 11.30
C SER A 568 -39.06 -6.22 12.52
N ARG A 569 -38.11 -5.42 13.02
CA ARG A 569 -38.31 -4.39 14.04
C ARG A 569 -39.12 -3.25 13.44
N ASN A 570 -40.39 -3.19 13.80
CA ASN A 570 -41.33 -2.20 13.28
C ASN A 570 -42.10 -1.47 14.41
N THR A 571 -41.77 -1.76 15.67
CA THR A 571 -42.41 -1.14 16.84
C THR A 571 -41.40 -0.26 17.58
N CYS A 572 -41.73 1.02 17.69
CA CYS A 572 -40.94 2.03 18.40
C CYS A 572 -41.45 2.18 19.84
N PHE A 573 -40.55 2.01 20.82
CA PHE A 573 -40.84 2.23 22.23
C PHE A 573 -40.56 3.69 22.61
N GLN A 574 -41.51 4.34 23.25
CA GLN A 574 -41.39 5.68 23.83
C GLN A 574 -41.19 5.58 25.34
N PRO A 575 -40.45 6.53 25.97
CA PRO A 575 -39.91 7.76 25.38
C PRO A 575 -38.56 7.58 24.66
N CYS A 576 -37.95 6.40 24.70
CA CYS A 576 -36.56 6.21 24.25
C CYS A 576 -36.38 6.23 22.72
N GLY A 577 -37.46 6.12 21.93
CA GLY A 577 -37.43 6.20 20.46
C GLY A 577 -36.82 5.00 19.75
N HIS A 578 -36.44 3.94 20.47
CA HIS A 578 -35.77 2.78 19.89
C HIS A 578 -36.76 1.77 19.31
N SER A 579 -36.45 1.25 18.13
CA SER A 579 -37.19 0.14 17.52
C SER A 579 -36.43 -1.17 17.71
N LEU A 580 -36.86 -1.99 18.68
CA LEU A 580 -36.16 -3.21 19.10
C LEU A 580 -36.93 -4.51 18.79
N ALA A 581 -38.25 -4.45 18.67
CA ALA A 581 -39.10 -5.64 18.51
C ALA A 581 -40.05 -5.51 17.31
N CYS A 582 -40.53 -6.65 16.81
CA CYS A 582 -41.72 -6.68 15.97
C CYS A 582 -42.98 -6.46 16.82
N GLN A 583 -44.07 -6.06 16.17
CA GLN A 583 -45.36 -5.78 16.80
C GLN A 583 -45.86 -6.93 17.69
N ASP A 584 -45.80 -8.17 17.22
CA ASP A 584 -46.29 -9.33 17.98
C ASP A 584 -45.49 -9.55 19.27
N CYS A 585 -44.15 -9.43 19.20
CA CYS A 585 -43.31 -9.59 20.38
C CYS A 585 -43.47 -8.41 21.34
N ALA A 586 -43.68 -7.19 20.84
CA ALA A 586 -43.96 -6.02 21.66
C ALA A 586 -45.31 -6.17 22.40
N LEU A 587 -46.36 -6.64 21.70
CA LEU A 587 -47.66 -6.96 22.30
C LEU A 587 -47.53 -8.00 23.41
N GLN A 588 -46.86 -9.13 23.15
CA GLN A 588 -46.66 -10.17 24.15
C GLN A 588 -45.90 -9.66 25.39
N MET A 589 -44.93 -8.77 25.21
CA MET A 589 -44.23 -8.13 26.33
C MET A 589 -45.18 -7.26 27.17
N LEU A 590 -46.02 -6.44 26.51
CA LEU A 590 -46.98 -5.56 27.18
C LEU A 590 -48.08 -6.35 27.89
N GLU A 591 -48.63 -7.39 27.26
CA GLU A 591 -49.64 -8.26 27.86
C GLU A 591 -49.14 -8.92 29.14
N ARG A 592 -47.88 -9.38 29.15
CA ARG A 592 -47.23 -9.93 30.35
C ARG A 592 -47.04 -8.89 31.44
N SER A 593 -46.78 -7.64 31.08
CA SER A 593 -46.58 -6.55 32.04
C SER A 593 -47.90 -6.00 32.61
N TRP A 594 -48.97 -5.96 31.82
CA TRP A 594 -50.25 -5.34 32.20
C TRP A 594 -51.34 -6.35 32.63
N GLY A 595 -51.09 -7.66 32.51
CA GLY A 595 -51.98 -8.72 32.99
C GLY A 595 -53.32 -8.81 32.26
N LYS A 596 -53.42 -8.25 31.05
CA LYS A 596 -54.62 -8.29 30.18
C LYS A 596 -54.21 -8.57 28.74
N LYS A 597 -55.02 -9.35 28.02
CA LYS A 597 -54.87 -9.59 26.58
C LYS A 597 -55.20 -8.33 25.78
N LEU A 598 -54.35 -7.99 24.82
CA LEU A 598 -54.46 -6.86 23.91
C LEU A 598 -54.79 -7.37 22.50
N GLU A 599 -55.90 -8.10 22.35
CA GLU A 599 -56.34 -8.62 21.04
C GLU A 599 -56.89 -7.48 20.16
N GLY A 600 -56.36 -7.33 18.94
CA GLY A 600 -56.86 -6.38 17.93
C GLY A 600 -56.26 -4.98 17.94
N VAL A 601 -55.22 -4.71 18.76
CA VAL A 601 -54.58 -3.39 18.84
C VAL A 601 -53.46 -3.25 17.78
N LEU A 602 -53.67 -2.38 16.80
CA LEU A 602 -52.60 -1.88 15.93
C LEU A 602 -51.75 -0.87 16.71
N ILE A 603 -50.60 -1.32 17.22
CA ILE A 603 -49.68 -0.47 17.96
C ILE A 603 -48.79 0.27 16.96
N SER A 604 -49.11 1.54 16.67
CA SER A 604 -48.19 2.43 15.95
C SER A 604 -47.16 3.09 16.88
N ARG A 605 -47.42 3.11 18.20
CA ARG A 605 -46.61 3.76 19.24
C ARG A 605 -46.84 3.04 20.58
N VAL A 606 -45.76 2.67 21.28
CA VAL A 606 -45.82 2.15 22.66
C VAL A 606 -45.30 3.23 23.60
N ASP A 607 -46.16 3.88 24.37
CA ASP A 607 -45.72 4.71 25.49
C ASP A 607 -45.41 3.78 26.67
N SER A 608 -44.12 3.56 26.97
CA SER A 608 -43.73 2.85 28.18
C SER A 608 -43.67 3.80 29.37
N CYS A 609 -44.12 3.29 30.52
CA CYS A 609 -43.93 3.87 31.83
C CYS A 609 -42.45 3.84 32.25
#